data_AF-A0AAF6BCP8-F1
#
_entry.id   AF-A0AAF6BCP8-F1
#
_cell.length_a   1.000
_cell.length_b   1.000
_cell.length_c   1.000
_cell.angle_alpha   90.00
_cell.angle_beta   90.00
_cell.angle_gamma   90.00
#
_symmetry.space_group_name_H-M   'P 1'
#
loop_
_entity.id
_entity.type
_entity.pdbx_description
1 polymer ?
#
loop_
_entity_poly.entity_id
_entity_poly.type
_entity_poly.pdbx_seq_one_letter_code
_entity_poly.pdbx_strand_id
1 'polypeptide(L)'
;MERRAAVTAAAAAAEMSGSDEGFEMGGRYIPKEVMCTILARLPVRAFAGVCKRWYWIVKDIEFQIMRQRLGAPKEQPFLLWNSNHVEQPYAYDLLLRHWLPFPLSPFARVAQNSPFEVHSSTGGLFLLKIDVNGMRTYATVNPLSGSYRLLPPMLEQPKNFKVIQMVMDDAVDGKFLILAEGCDPYVTDPNTPKIQIYDSIRNAWQMAGGLRPPRPRNYLTVLVPAEDRMVFRSAATLRGSLYCLAVTSRTAQVLRFDGADLWHAIQAELPWCIAPQAMGSTAPMNAAMWTPHLFANRGRLMLVGAQFRKYHTQRRPLYGVDELVNLWRHDSSSSSTTASASSAAGAAGASDCEVDEGVHVWALDDEQTEWVHVHRMPADLFDGSVKSYEFRTAGDFLHVSPWPRSSDCTAMLMANLATGCWEAFSEPPCNRANVVKKDSLLFQHTLYEPRLTAVA
;
A
#
# COMPACT_ATOMS: atom_id res chain seq x y z
N MET A 1 20.65 1.00 61.97
CA MET A 1 20.08 1.31 60.64
C MET A 1 20.68 0.47 59.52
N GLU A 2 21.98 0.14 59.55
CA GLU A 2 22.67 -0.58 58.46
C GLU A 2 22.17 -2.01 58.20
N ARG A 3 21.77 -2.77 59.23
CA ARG A 3 21.19 -4.12 59.04
C ARG A 3 19.84 -4.12 58.32
N ARG A 4 19.08 -3.01 58.41
CA ARG A 4 17.75 -2.91 57.77
C ARG A 4 17.87 -2.57 56.28
N ALA A 5 18.92 -1.82 55.90
CA ALA A 5 19.27 -1.52 54.51
C ALA A 5 19.84 -2.76 53.78
N ALA A 6 20.66 -3.58 54.45
CA ALA A 6 21.18 -4.82 53.87
C ALA A 6 20.09 -5.88 53.61
N VAL A 7 19.07 -5.96 54.48
CA VAL A 7 17.94 -6.89 54.31
C VAL A 7 16.97 -6.41 53.21
N THR A 8 16.80 -5.10 53.03
CA THR A 8 16.01 -4.55 51.90
C THR A 8 16.75 -4.66 50.57
N ALA A 9 18.08 -4.50 50.55
CA ALA A 9 18.89 -4.72 49.36
C ALA A 9 18.95 -6.20 48.95
N ALA A 10 19.01 -7.13 49.92
CA ALA A 10 18.95 -8.57 49.64
C ALA A 10 17.55 -9.04 49.20
N ALA A 11 16.48 -8.44 49.73
CA ALA A 11 15.11 -8.69 49.27
C ALA A 11 14.86 -8.12 47.86
N ALA A 12 15.38 -6.92 47.55
CA ALA A 12 15.32 -6.35 46.21
C ALA A 12 16.21 -7.12 45.20
N ALA A 13 17.36 -7.65 45.63
CA ALA A 13 18.19 -8.52 44.79
C ALA A 13 17.58 -9.91 44.58
N ALA A 14 16.78 -10.42 45.53
CA ALA A 14 16.02 -11.66 45.39
C ALA A 14 14.72 -11.48 44.57
N GLU A 15 14.13 -10.28 44.53
CA GLU A 15 13.07 -9.94 43.58
C GLU A 15 13.59 -9.67 42.17
N MET A 16 14.88 -9.35 42.01
CA MET A 16 15.57 -9.24 40.71
C MET A 16 16.27 -10.52 40.26
N SER A 17 16.39 -11.55 41.11
CA SER A 17 16.74 -12.89 40.66
C SER A 17 15.50 -13.49 40.02
N GLY A 18 15.40 -13.33 38.70
CA GLY A 18 14.31 -13.85 37.88
C GLY A 18 13.94 -15.26 38.34
N SER A 19 12.69 -15.39 38.77
CA SER A 19 12.07 -16.69 38.95
C SER A 19 12.43 -17.54 37.74
N ASP A 20 12.96 -18.73 38.00
CA ASP A 20 13.19 -19.76 37.01
C ASP A 20 11.80 -20.17 36.46
N GLU A 21 11.25 -19.36 35.54
CA GLU A 21 9.91 -19.50 34.97
C GLU A 21 9.94 -20.44 33.76
N GLY A 22 10.55 -21.60 33.90
CA GLY A 22 10.36 -22.67 32.95
C GLY A 22 8.94 -23.25 33.02
N PHE A 23 8.66 -24.09 32.05
CA PHE A 23 7.34 -24.61 31.74
C PHE A 23 7.34 -26.12 31.90
N GLU A 24 6.40 -26.67 32.66
CA GLU A 24 6.25 -28.13 32.72
C GLU A 24 5.39 -28.63 31.56
N MET A 25 6.00 -29.31 30.57
CA MET A 25 5.31 -29.95 29.45
C MET A 25 5.40 -31.47 29.60
N GLY A 26 4.26 -32.14 29.83
CA GLY A 26 4.25 -33.60 29.99
C GLY A 26 5.08 -34.10 31.18
N GLY A 27 5.07 -33.35 32.30
CA GLY A 27 5.84 -33.68 33.51
C GLY A 27 7.35 -33.38 33.41
N ARG A 28 7.77 -32.59 32.41
CA ARG A 28 9.17 -32.16 32.24
C ARG A 28 9.29 -30.66 32.17
N TYR A 29 10.23 -30.12 32.94
CA TYR A 29 10.56 -28.70 32.94
C TYR A 29 11.31 -28.30 31.67
N ILE A 30 10.79 -27.30 30.97
CA ILE A 30 11.37 -26.66 29.78
C ILE A 30 11.79 -25.24 30.18
N PRO A 31 13.08 -24.90 30.14
CA PRO A 31 13.54 -23.55 30.47
C PRO A 31 12.89 -22.47 29.60
N LYS A 32 12.62 -21.29 30.18
CA LYS A 32 12.03 -20.13 29.48
C LYS A 32 12.77 -19.82 28.19
N GLU A 33 14.10 -19.84 28.21
CA GLU A 33 14.95 -19.56 27.05
C GLU A 33 14.69 -20.53 25.88
N VAL A 34 14.53 -21.83 26.17
CA VAL A 34 14.22 -22.85 25.16
C VAL A 34 12.84 -22.59 24.56
N MET A 35 11.85 -22.28 25.40
CA MET A 35 10.51 -21.94 24.93
C MET A 35 10.50 -20.66 24.08
N CYS A 36 11.14 -19.58 24.54
CA CYS A 36 11.31 -18.34 23.78
C CYS A 36 11.99 -18.62 22.43
N THR A 37 13.01 -19.48 22.41
CA THR A 37 13.75 -19.85 21.20
C THR A 37 12.87 -20.59 20.20
N ILE A 38 12.03 -21.52 20.67
CA ILE A 38 11.05 -22.23 19.83
C ILE A 38 10.03 -21.24 19.28
N LEU A 39 9.38 -20.45 20.16
CA LEU A 39 8.34 -19.49 19.78
C LEU A 39 8.87 -18.40 18.85
N ALA A 40 10.11 -17.95 19.03
CA ALA A 40 10.75 -16.92 18.21
C ALA A 40 10.91 -17.36 16.75
N ARG A 41 11.02 -18.67 16.50
CA ARG A 41 11.11 -19.27 15.16
C ARG A 41 9.76 -19.59 14.52
N LEU A 42 8.67 -19.47 15.27
CA LEU A 42 7.33 -19.71 14.76
C LEU A 42 6.71 -18.42 14.20
N PRO A 43 5.84 -18.54 13.18
CA PRO A 43 4.96 -17.45 12.78
C PRO A 43 4.13 -16.93 13.96
N VAL A 44 3.88 -15.62 14.07
CA VAL A 44 3.13 -15.02 15.20
C VAL A 44 1.79 -15.72 15.40
N ARG A 45 1.11 -16.06 14.31
CA ARG A 45 -0.17 -16.78 14.32
C ARG A 45 -0.12 -18.15 15.01
N ALA A 46 1.03 -18.83 15.02
CA ALA A 46 1.13 -20.17 15.59
C ALA A 46 1.08 -20.16 17.12
N PHE A 47 1.32 -19.00 17.74
CA PHE A 47 1.34 -18.86 19.19
C PHE A 47 0.45 -17.73 19.72
N ALA A 48 -0.01 -16.82 18.86
CA ALA A 48 -1.00 -15.83 19.22
C ALA A 48 -2.32 -16.53 19.61
N GLY A 49 -2.78 -16.31 20.84
CA GLY A 49 -4.07 -16.83 21.31
C GLY A 49 -4.07 -18.27 21.84
N VAL A 50 -2.91 -18.93 21.96
CA VAL A 50 -2.82 -20.31 22.49
C VAL A 50 -3.19 -20.39 23.98
N CYS A 51 -2.50 -19.61 24.82
CA CYS A 51 -2.82 -19.51 26.25
C CYS A 51 -2.35 -18.16 26.83
N LYS A 52 -2.85 -17.81 28.02
CA LYS A 52 -2.45 -16.57 28.72
C LYS A 52 -0.93 -16.46 28.90
N ARG A 53 -0.24 -17.58 29.13
CA ARG A 53 1.22 -17.57 29.33
C ARG A 53 1.97 -17.25 28.05
N TRP A 54 1.59 -17.85 26.92
CA TRP A 54 2.20 -17.52 25.63
C TRP A 54 1.97 -16.06 25.27
N TYR A 55 0.78 -15.52 25.58
CA TYR A 55 0.52 -14.10 25.46
C TYR A 55 1.50 -13.23 26.27
N TRP A 56 1.84 -13.62 27.50
CA TRP A 56 2.83 -12.90 28.32
C TRP A 56 4.26 -13.06 27.80
N ILE A 57 4.66 -14.25 27.36
CA ILE A 57 5.99 -14.48 26.74
C ILE A 57 6.17 -13.58 25.52
N VAL A 58 5.14 -13.46 24.70
CA VAL A 58 5.14 -12.61 23.50
C VAL A 58 5.32 -11.12 23.83
N LYS A 59 4.93 -10.70 25.03
CA LYS A 59 5.10 -9.33 25.54
C LYS A 59 6.43 -9.12 26.28
N ASP A 60 7.17 -10.18 26.53
CA ASP A 60 8.45 -10.13 27.21
C ASP A 60 9.52 -9.49 26.31
N ILE A 61 10.30 -8.56 26.87
CA ILE A 61 11.36 -7.84 26.16
C ILE A 61 12.47 -8.80 25.70
N GLU A 62 12.82 -9.81 26.50
CA GLU A 62 13.83 -10.81 26.16
C GLU A 62 13.38 -11.65 24.96
N PHE A 63 12.09 -12.02 24.92
CA PHE A 63 11.51 -12.73 23.78
C PHE A 63 11.56 -11.87 22.52
N GLN A 64 11.24 -10.58 22.61
CA GLN A 64 11.29 -9.68 21.45
C GLN A 64 12.71 -9.51 20.93
N ILE A 65 13.70 -9.31 21.83
CA ILE A 65 15.12 -9.26 21.47
C ILE A 65 15.54 -10.59 20.82
N MET A 66 15.15 -11.72 21.38
CA MET A 66 15.47 -13.05 20.84
C MET A 66 14.84 -13.26 19.46
N ARG A 67 13.58 -12.86 19.26
CA ARG A 67 12.87 -12.95 17.97
C ARG A 67 13.53 -12.07 16.90
N GLN A 68 13.99 -10.87 17.26
CA GLN A 68 14.76 -10.02 16.36
C GLN A 68 16.11 -10.67 16.00
N ARG A 69 16.85 -11.18 16.99
CA ARG A 69 18.16 -11.81 16.80
C ARG A 69 18.10 -13.08 15.96
N LEU A 70 17.08 -13.93 16.16
CA LEU A 70 16.94 -15.20 15.45
C LEU A 70 16.40 -15.04 14.03
N GLY A 71 15.98 -13.83 13.63
CA GLY A 71 15.34 -13.59 12.35
C GLY A 71 13.96 -14.23 12.30
N ALA A 72 12.96 -13.52 12.84
CA ALA A 72 11.57 -13.96 12.78
C ALA A 72 11.21 -14.46 11.36
N PRO A 73 10.49 -15.58 11.24
CA PRO A 73 10.05 -16.04 9.94
C PRO A 73 9.26 -14.92 9.24
N LYS A 74 9.49 -14.76 7.94
CA LYS A 74 8.74 -13.79 7.13
C LYS A 74 7.27 -14.14 7.22
N GLU A 75 6.50 -13.32 7.93
CA GLU A 75 5.07 -13.54 8.14
C GLU A 75 4.37 -13.38 6.79
N GLN A 76 3.47 -14.31 6.47
CA GLN A 76 2.58 -14.10 5.33
C GLN A 76 1.51 -13.08 5.75
N PRO A 77 1.23 -12.08 4.91
CA PRO A 77 0.18 -11.13 5.21
C PRO A 77 -1.17 -11.84 5.15
N PHE A 78 -2.15 -11.31 5.86
CA PHE A 78 -3.54 -11.67 5.66
C PHE A 78 -4.29 -10.50 5.03
N LEU A 79 -5.28 -10.82 4.21
CA LEU A 79 -6.17 -9.81 3.68
C LEU A 79 -7.25 -9.51 4.71
N LEU A 80 -7.19 -8.33 5.31
CA LEU A 80 -8.26 -7.87 6.18
C LEU A 80 -9.39 -7.29 5.31
N TRP A 81 -10.59 -7.81 5.55
CA TRP A 81 -11.83 -7.27 5.06
C TRP A 81 -12.54 -6.55 6.21
N ASN A 82 -12.69 -5.24 6.05
CA ASN A 82 -13.48 -4.41 6.94
C ASN A 82 -14.53 -3.64 6.14
N SER A 83 -15.74 -3.56 6.67
CA SER A 83 -16.82 -2.77 6.12
C SER A 83 -17.49 -2.02 7.26
N ASN A 84 -17.86 -0.77 7.00
CA ASN A 84 -18.54 0.11 7.94
C ASN A 84 -19.88 -0.45 8.48
N HIS A 85 -20.34 -1.58 7.93
CA HIS A 85 -21.61 -2.21 8.26
C HIS A 85 -21.47 -3.62 8.85
N VAL A 86 -20.24 -4.10 9.04
CA VAL A 86 -20.01 -5.45 9.54
C VAL A 86 -19.54 -5.34 10.98
N GLU A 87 -20.26 -6.00 11.89
CA GLU A 87 -19.92 -6.02 13.31
C GLU A 87 -18.55 -6.67 13.55
N GLN A 88 -18.10 -7.55 12.65
CA GLN A 88 -16.95 -8.42 12.80
C GLN A 88 -16.08 -8.41 11.52
N PRO A 89 -14.86 -7.86 11.54
CA PRO A 89 -13.93 -7.95 10.42
C PRO A 89 -13.49 -9.39 10.20
N TYR A 90 -13.11 -9.71 8.97
CA TYR A 90 -12.58 -11.02 8.60
C TYR A 90 -11.17 -10.87 8.04
N ALA A 91 -10.32 -11.87 8.29
CA ALA A 91 -9.00 -11.98 7.71
C ALA A 91 -8.93 -13.24 6.84
N TYR A 92 -8.48 -13.12 5.60
CA TYR A 92 -8.18 -14.27 4.76
C TYR A 92 -6.78 -14.78 5.11
N ASP A 93 -6.71 -15.99 5.67
CA ASP A 93 -5.44 -16.65 5.93
C ASP A 93 -4.97 -17.32 4.63
N LEU A 94 -3.85 -16.84 4.08
CA LEU A 94 -3.28 -17.36 2.83
C LEU A 94 -2.82 -18.82 2.92
N LEU A 95 -2.41 -19.31 4.10
CA LEU A 95 -2.03 -20.71 4.25
C LEU A 95 -3.25 -21.62 4.32
N LEU A 96 -4.24 -21.22 5.12
CA LEU A 96 -5.47 -22.01 5.28
C LEU A 96 -6.43 -21.85 4.10
N ARG A 97 -6.18 -20.84 3.26
CA ARG A 97 -7.04 -20.43 2.14
C ARG A 97 -8.49 -20.23 2.57
N HIS A 98 -8.67 -19.67 3.76
CA HIS A 98 -9.98 -19.56 4.40
C HIS A 98 -10.14 -18.22 5.13
N TRP A 99 -11.36 -17.71 5.15
CA TRP A 99 -11.72 -16.52 5.91
C TRP A 99 -11.94 -16.84 7.38
N LEU A 100 -11.25 -16.14 8.26
CA LEU A 100 -11.38 -16.28 9.70
C LEU A 100 -11.88 -14.97 10.32
N PRO A 101 -12.74 -15.02 11.35
CA PRO A 101 -13.08 -13.84 12.13
C PRO A 101 -11.81 -13.20 12.72
N PHE A 102 -11.65 -11.89 12.55
CA PHE A 102 -10.51 -11.15 13.06
C PHE A 102 -10.82 -10.49 14.42
N PRO A 103 -10.03 -10.71 15.49
CA PRO A 103 -10.40 -10.25 16.83
C PRO A 103 -10.62 -8.72 16.90
N LEU A 104 -11.78 -8.32 17.41
CA LEU A 104 -12.17 -6.91 17.58
C LEU A 104 -11.55 -6.22 18.80
N SER A 105 -11.15 -7.03 19.80
CA SER A 105 -10.68 -6.51 21.09
C SER A 105 -9.53 -5.50 20.99
N PRO A 106 -8.59 -5.57 20.03
CA PRO A 106 -7.56 -4.54 19.90
C PRO A 106 -8.13 -3.20 19.41
N PHE A 107 -9.16 -3.21 18.56
CA PHE A 107 -9.79 -1.99 18.02
C PHE A 107 -10.75 -1.34 19.01
N ALA A 108 -11.52 -2.14 19.76
CA ALA A 108 -12.53 -1.64 20.70
C ALA A 108 -11.92 -0.71 21.77
N ARG A 109 -10.70 -1.00 22.22
CA ARG A 109 -9.96 -0.16 23.18
C ARG A 109 -9.63 1.22 22.61
N VAL A 110 -9.21 1.27 21.35
CA VAL A 110 -8.79 2.51 20.67
C VAL A 110 -9.99 3.34 20.27
N ALA A 111 -11.00 2.70 19.71
CA ALA A 111 -12.21 3.34 19.24
C ALA A 111 -13.19 3.69 20.37
N GLN A 112 -12.94 3.28 21.61
CA GLN A 112 -13.83 3.51 22.77
C GLN A 112 -15.28 3.09 22.48
N ASN A 113 -15.45 1.92 21.86
CA ASN A 113 -16.73 1.39 21.37
C ASN A 113 -17.45 2.25 20.30
N SER A 114 -16.77 3.24 19.71
CA SER A 114 -17.27 4.00 18.56
C SER A 114 -16.96 3.26 17.25
N PRO A 115 -17.71 3.53 16.17
CA PRO A 115 -17.40 2.98 14.85
C PRO A 115 -15.97 3.35 14.42
N PHE A 116 -15.29 2.40 13.78
CA PHE A 116 -13.96 2.62 13.23
C PHE A 116 -13.87 2.07 11.80
N GLU A 117 -12.98 2.67 11.02
CA GLU A 117 -12.71 2.30 9.64
C GLU A 117 -11.21 2.02 9.51
N VAL A 118 -10.83 0.90 8.89
CA VAL A 118 -9.41 0.56 8.67
C VAL A 118 -9.00 1.16 7.33
N HIS A 119 -8.23 2.25 7.39
CA HIS A 119 -7.92 3.05 6.21
C HIS A 119 -6.68 2.54 5.46
N SER A 120 -5.67 2.05 6.19
CA SER A 120 -4.41 1.56 5.63
C SER A 120 -3.71 0.63 6.61
N SER A 121 -2.74 -0.15 6.14
CA SER A 121 -1.82 -0.89 7.01
C SER A 121 -0.42 -0.95 6.44
N THR A 122 0.56 -0.96 7.31
CA THR A 122 1.96 -1.17 6.93
C THR A 122 2.77 -1.58 8.17
N GLY A 123 3.79 -2.41 7.99
CA GLY A 123 4.73 -2.78 9.06
C GLY A 123 4.10 -3.32 10.35
N GLY A 124 2.99 -4.07 10.30
CA GLY A 124 2.31 -4.57 11.50
C GLY A 124 1.38 -3.58 12.20
N LEU A 125 1.20 -2.38 11.64
CA LEU A 125 0.28 -1.35 12.12
C LEU A 125 -0.93 -1.21 11.19
N PHE A 126 -2.10 -0.99 11.79
CA PHE A 126 -3.27 -0.44 11.11
C PHE A 126 -3.37 1.05 11.37
N LEU A 127 -3.77 1.80 10.36
CA LEU A 127 -4.27 3.15 10.49
C LEU A 127 -5.79 3.11 10.54
N LEU A 128 -6.34 3.47 11.68
CA LEU A 128 -7.77 3.59 11.90
C LEU A 128 -8.21 5.03 11.72
N LYS A 129 -9.36 5.20 11.10
CA LYS A 129 -10.16 6.42 11.22
C LYS A 129 -11.24 6.16 12.25
N ILE A 130 -11.28 7.00 13.28
CA ILE A 130 -12.17 6.84 14.43
C ILE A 130 -12.90 8.15 14.72
N ASP A 131 -14.02 8.04 15.42
CA ASP A 131 -14.71 9.17 16.01
C ASP A 131 -14.45 9.19 17.52
N VAL A 132 -13.89 10.28 18.02
CA VAL A 132 -13.68 10.50 19.45
C VAL A 132 -14.43 11.76 19.84
N ASN A 133 -15.52 11.60 20.60
CA ASN A 133 -16.37 12.71 21.07
C ASN A 133 -16.94 13.60 19.95
N GLY A 134 -17.33 13.01 18.80
CA GLY A 134 -17.86 13.73 17.65
C GLY A 134 -16.77 14.32 16.74
N MET A 135 -15.49 14.13 17.07
CA MET A 135 -14.36 14.60 16.30
C MET A 135 -13.70 13.43 15.58
N ARG A 136 -13.69 13.49 14.25
CA ARG A 136 -12.97 12.52 13.41
C ARG A 136 -11.46 12.70 13.61
N THR A 137 -10.81 11.64 14.01
CA THR A 137 -9.36 11.58 14.16
C THR A 137 -8.82 10.25 13.63
N TYR A 138 -7.51 10.09 13.67
CA TYR A 138 -6.82 8.90 13.25
C TYR A 138 -6.04 8.29 14.42
N ALA A 139 -5.89 6.97 14.39
CA ALA A 139 -5.10 6.24 15.36
C ALA A 139 -4.31 5.12 14.68
N THR A 140 -3.07 4.89 15.11
CA THR A 140 -2.33 3.69 14.73
C THR A 140 -2.55 2.62 15.79
N VAL A 141 -2.67 1.36 15.37
CA VAL A 141 -2.81 0.21 16.27
C VAL A 141 -2.00 -0.97 15.77
N ASN A 142 -1.29 -1.63 16.68
CA ASN A 142 -0.80 -2.98 16.48
C ASN A 142 -1.73 -3.96 17.21
N PRO A 143 -2.52 -4.78 16.50
CA PRO A 143 -3.45 -5.72 17.13
C PRO A 143 -2.74 -6.83 17.91
N LEU A 144 -1.48 -7.14 17.60
CA LEU A 144 -0.72 -8.23 18.22
C LEU A 144 -0.15 -7.81 19.57
N SER A 145 0.52 -6.65 19.64
CA SER A 145 1.05 -6.13 20.89
C SER A 145 -0.03 -5.46 21.75
N GLY A 146 -1.10 -4.98 21.10
CA GLY A 146 -2.12 -4.12 21.68
C GLY A 146 -1.66 -2.67 21.84
N SER A 147 -0.49 -2.29 21.31
CA SER A 147 -0.03 -0.90 21.31
C SER A 147 -0.90 -0.06 20.37
N TYR A 148 -1.23 1.15 20.79
CA TYR A 148 -1.91 2.11 19.93
C TYR A 148 -1.44 3.53 20.22
N ARG A 149 -1.63 4.42 19.26
CA ARG A 149 -1.34 5.84 19.37
C ARG A 149 -2.44 6.63 18.70
N LEU A 150 -3.02 7.59 19.43
CA LEU A 150 -3.88 8.60 18.82
C LEU A 150 -2.98 9.62 18.11
N LEU A 151 -3.28 9.91 16.85
CA LEU A 151 -2.52 10.89 16.10
C LEU A 151 -2.89 12.30 16.57
N PRO A 152 -1.92 13.25 16.56
CA PRO A 152 -2.23 14.65 16.78
C PRO A 152 -3.22 15.15 15.71
N PRO A 153 -3.98 16.22 16.00
CA PRO A 153 -4.82 16.86 15.00
C PRO A 153 -4.02 17.26 13.76
N MET A 154 -4.62 17.09 12.58
CA MET A 154 -4.10 17.66 11.33
C MET A 154 -3.98 19.19 11.46
N LEU A 155 -3.06 19.78 10.69
CA LEU A 155 -2.81 21.23 10.71
C LEU A 155 -4.05 22.03 10.26
N GLU A 156 -4.77 21.49 9.28
CA GLU A 156 -6.06 21.98 8.83
C GLU A 156 -7.17 20.97 9.19
N GLN A 157 -8.43 21.41 9.16
CA GLN A 157 -9.56 20.57 9.59
C GLN A 157 -9.59 19.23 8.82
N PRO A 158 -9.73 18.08 9.51
CA PRO A 158 -9.72 16.75 8.87
C PRO A 158 -10.77 16.57 7.77
N LYS A 159 -11.89 17.29 7.83
CA LYS A 159 -12.92 17.25 6.79
C LYS A 159 -12.43 17.75 5.42
N ASN A 160 -11.39 18.58 5.44
CA ASN A 160 -10.76 19.16 4.24
C ASN A 160 -9.65 18.27 3.71
N PHE A 161 -9.35 17.11 4.33
CA PHE A 161 -8.26 16.23 3.91
C PHE A 161 -8.72 14.77 3.84
N LYS A 162 -8.23 14.05 2.84
CA LYS A 162 -8.38 12.61 2.69
C LYS A 162 -7.02 11.98 2.89
N VAL A 163 -6.92 11.08 3.86
CA VAL A 163 -5.73 10.23 3.97
C VAL A 163 -5.63 9.36 2.72
N ILE A 164 -4.45 9.30 2.13
CA ILE A 164 -4.15 8.47 0.96
C ILE A 164 -3.65 7.11 1.44
N GLN A 165 -2.57 7.10 2.23
CA GLN A 165 -1.89 5.87 2.62
C GLN A 165 -0.98 6.08 3.84
N MET A 166 -0.75 5.02 4.61
CA MET A 166 0.33 4.91 5.59
C MET A 166 1.46 4.05 5.00
N VAL A 167 2.71 4.51 5.11
CA VAL A 167 3.89 3.82 4.58
C VAL A 167 4.98 3.74 5.64
N MET A 168 5.61 2.57 5.82
CA MET A 168 6.81 2.44 6.66
C MET A 168 7.98 3.11 5.97
N ASP A 169 8.86 3.78 6.70
CA ASP A 169 10.17 4.20 6.20
C ASP A 169 11.10 2.99 6.19
N ASP A 170 11.78 2.74 5.07
CA ASP A 170 12.66 1.59 4.91
C ASP A 170 14.10 1.87 5.39
N ALA A 171 14.45 3.14 5.65
CA ALA A 171 15.76 3.53 6.17
C ALA A 171 15.80 3.64 7.70
N VAL A 172 14.66 3.89 8.36
CA VAL A 172 14.58 4.05 9.81
C VAL A 172 13.56 3.06 10.39
N ASP A 173 14.05 2.10 11.16
CA ASP A 173 13.19 1.07 11.76
C ASP A 173 12.09 1.69 12.64
N GLY A 174 10.87 1.16 12.51
CA GLY A 174 9.69 1.66 13.23
C GLY A 174 9.15 3.03 12.78
N LYS A 175 9.86 3.78 11.93
CA LYS A 175 9.34 5.04 11.40
C LYS A 175 8.28 4.77 10.33
N PHE A 176 7.21 5.55 10.35
CA PHE A 176 6.18 5.52 9.33
C PHE A 176 5.70 6.94 9.03
N LEU A 177 5.18 7.11 7.82
CA LEU A 177 4.61 8.34 7.32
C LEU A 177 3.14 8.12 6.96
N ILE A 178 2.31 9.14 7.16
CA ILE A 178 0.92 9.13 6.69
C ILE A 178 0.72 10.31 5.77
N LEU A 179 0.30 10.02 4.53
CA LEU A 179 0.03 11.02 3.51
C LEU A 179 -1.45 11.38 3.51
N ALA A 180 -1.77 12.67 3.53
CA ALA A 180 -3.11 13.18 3.35
C ALA A 180 -3.16 14.30 2.31
N GLU A 181 -4.19 14.27 1.46
CA GLU A 181 -4.40 15.24 0.39
C GLU A 181 -5.65 16.08 0.67
N GLY A 182 -5.60 17.38 0.38
CA GLY A 182 -6.76 18.26 0.50
C GLY A 182 -7.94 17.80 -0.36
N CYS A 183 -9.17 17.85 0.14
CA CYS A 183 -10.38 17.45 -0.56
C CYS A 183 -11.12 18.61 -1.23
N ASP A 184 -10.92 19.85 -0.78
CA ASP A 184 -11.76 20.99 -1.17
C ASP A 184 -11.28 21.62 -2.49
N PRO A 185 -12.04 21.47 -3.60
CA PRO A 185 -11.66 22.01 -4.90
C PRO A 185 -11.88 23.54 -5.01
N TYR A 186 -12.60 24.16 -4.07
CA TYR A 186 -12.92 25.58 -4.10
C TYR A 186 -11.97 26.43 -3.25
N VAL A 187 -11.27 25.81 -2.29
CA VAL A 187 -10.33 26.49 -1.37
C VAL A 187 -8.87 26.27 -1.76
N THR A 188 -8.57 25.19 -2.49
CA THR A 188 -7.22 24.92 -2.97
C THR A 188 -7.09 25.40 -4.41
N ASP A 189 -5.99 26.11 -4.75
CA ASP A 189 -5.65 26.34 -6.14
C ASP A 189 -5.62 24.95 -6.81
N PRO A 190 -6.47 24.70 -7.83
CA PRO A 190 -6.60 23.38 -8.46
C PRO A 190 -5.25 22.88 -9.02
N ASN A 191 -4.29 23.78 -9.20
CA ASN A 191 -2.95 23.45 -9.65
C ASN A 191 -2.00 23.06 -8.52
N THR A 192 -2.28 23.34 -7.25
CA THR A 192 -1.37 23.02 -6.14
C THR A 192 -2.10 22.20 -5.08
N PRO A 193 -2.15 20.87 -5.20
CA PRO A 193 -2.76 20.04 -4.16
C PRO A 193 -2.06 20.30 -2.82
N LYS A 194 -2.86 20.59 -1.79
CA LYS A 194 -2.36 20.68 -0.42
C LYS A 194 -2.09 19.28 0.10
N ILE A 195 -0.87 19.04 0.57
CA ILE A 195 -0.46 17.74 1.10
C ILE A 195 -0.02 17.94 2.54
N GLN A 196 -0.52 17.08 3.42
CA GLN A 196 -0.02 16.94 4.78
C GLN A 196 0.65 15.58 4.93
N ILE A 197 1.81 15.57 5.57
CA ILE A 197 2.56 14.35 5.92
C ILE A 197 2.67 14.31 7.43
N TYR A 198 2.19 13.23 8.04
CA TYR A 198 2.52 12.90 9.42
C TYR A 198 3.84 12.14 9.45
N ASP A 199 4.75 12.53 10.34
CA ASP A 199 5.98 11.80 10.65
C ASP A 199 5.89 11.21 12.06
N SER A 200 6.01 9.87 12.17
CA SER A 200 5.85 9.17 13.45
C SER A 200 6.95 9.43 14.48
N ILE A 201 8.15 9.84 14.05
CA ILE A 201 9.27 10.20 14.92
C ILE A 201 9.05 11.59 15.50
N ARG A 202 8.63 12.54 14.66
CA ARG A 202 8.28 13.90 15.11
C ARG A 202 6.94 13.93 15.85
N ASN A 203 6.12 12.91 15.66
CA ASN A 203 4.74 12.82 16.13
C ASN A 203 3.96 14.09 15.79
N ALA A 204 4.09 14.55 14.54
CA ALA A 204 3.52 15.81 14.08
C ALA A 204 3.16 15.75 12.60
N TRP A 205 2.14 16.51 12.22
CA TRP A 205 1.82 16.81 10.84
C TRP A 205 2.66 17.98 10.34
N GLN A 206 3.13 17.89 9.11
CA GLN A 206 3.74 18.99 8.38
C GLN A 206 3.04 19.15 7.03
N MET A 207 2.97 20.38 6.54
CA MET A 207 2.66 20.60 5.13
C MET A 207 3.85 20.09 4.32
N ALA A 208 3.59 19.33 3.27
CA ALA A 208 4.58 19.15 2.22
C ALA A 208 4.39 20.31 1.24
N GLY A 209 5.48 21.00 0.89
CA GLY A 209 5.44 22.15 0.01
C GLY A 209 4.60 21.94 -1.26
N GLY A 210 4.06 23.04 -1.77
CA GLY A 210 3.12 23.02 -2.88
C GLY A 210 3.75 22.43 -4.14
N LEU A 211 3.13 21.36 -4.67
CA LEU A 211 3.45 20.87 -6.00
C LEU A 211 3.16 21.97 -7.02
N ARG A 212 4.18 22.40 -7.76
CA ARG A 212 3.96 23.13 -9.01
C ARG A 212 3.91 22.08 -10.12
N PRO A 213 2.73 21.73 -10.66
CA PRO A 213 2.66 20.86 -11.81
C PRO A 213 3.51 21.49 -12.91
N PRO A 214 4.22 20.68 -13.70
CA PRO A 214 4.95 21.18 -14.86
C PRO A 214 3.93 21.91 -15.75
N ARG A 215 4.02 23.24 -15.79
CA ARG A 215 3.14 24.04 -16.65
C ARG A 215 3.46 23.65 -18.08
N PRO A 216 2.49 23.21 -18.89
CA PRO A 216 2.73 23.05 -20.31
C PRO A 216 3.15 24.43 -20.87
N ARG A 217 4.29 24.47 -21.57
CA ARG A 217 5.01 25.71 -21.95
C ARG A 217 4.16 26.76 -22.70
N ASN A 218 2.98 26.40 -23.21
CA ASN A 218 2.19 27.24 -24.11
C ASN A 218 0.75 27.56 -23.66
N TYR A 219 0.33 27.26 -22.43
CA TYR A 219 -1.01 27.65 -21.95
C TYR A 219 -0.94 28.90 -21.07
N LEU A 220 -1.34 30.04 -21.65
CA LEU A 220 -1.81 31.20 -20.88
C LEU A 220 -2.89 30.76 -19.90
N THR A 221 -2.94 31.41 -18.73
CA THR A 221 -3.81 31.24 -17.55
C THR A 221 -5.31 31.04 -17.83
N VAL A 222 -5.66 29.97 -18.53
CA VAL A 222 -7.03 29.46 -18.64
C VAL A 222 -7.21 28.53 -17.44
N LEU A 223 -8.31 28.75 -16.72
CA LEU A 223 -8.75 27.90 -15.61
C LEU A 223 -8.63 26.43 -16.03
N VAL A 224 -7.71 25.70 -15.40
CA VAL A 224 -7.62 24.25 -15.60
C VAL A 224 -8.98 23.69 -15.14
N PRO A 225 -9.73 23.01 -16.02
CA PRO A 225 -11.01 22.47 -15.63
C PRO A 225 -10.79 21.49 -14.47
N ALA A 226 -11.72 21.48 -13.51
CA ALA A 226 -11.57 20.73 -12.24
C ALA A 226 -11.23 19.24 -12.44
N GLU A 227 -11.53 18.70 -13.61
CA GLU A 227 -11.25 17.33 -14.06
C GLU A 227 -9.78 17.02 -14.38
N ASP A 228 -8.89 18.01 -14.54
CA ASP A 228 -7.44 17.79 -14.75
C ASP A 228 -6.61 18.09 -13.49
N ARG A 229 -7.28 18.08 -12.34
CA ARG A 229 -6.63 18.20 -11.04
C ARG A 229 -5.70 17.01 -10.80
N MET A 230 -4.51 17.32 -10.27
CA MET A 230 -3.57 16.32 -9.79
C MET A 230 -4.05 15.72 -8.47
N VAL A 231 -4.14 14.39 -8.43
CA VAL A 231 -4.56 13.59 -7.28
C VAL A 231 -3.52 12.53 -6.98
N PHE A 232 -3.25 12.30 -5.70
CA PHE A 232 -2.35 11.24 -5.27
C PHE A 232 -3.09 9.91 -5.13
N ARG A 233 -2.52 8.85 -5.72
CA ARG A 233 -3.13 7.52 -5.72
C ARG A 233 -2.51 6.56 -4.73
N SER A 234 -1.19 6.60 -4.60
CA SER A 234 -0.43 5.68 -3.77
C SER A 234 0.94 6.28 -3.44
N ALA A 235 1.56 5.73 -2.40
CA ALA A 235 2.87 6.12 -1.94
C ALA A 235 3.71 4.88 -1.56
N ALA A 236 5.01 5.05 -1.66
CA ALA A 236 6.02 4.07 -1.28
C ALA A 236 7.22 4.79 -0.68
N THR A 237 7.97 4.11 0.18
CA THR A 237 9.29 4.59 0.62
C THR A 237 10.36 3.70 0.00
N LEU A 238 11.46 4.34 -0.40
CA LEU A 238 12.63 3.62 -0.87
C LEU A 238 13.89 4.40 -0.50
N ARG A 239 14.80 3.73 0.20
CA ARG A 239 16.06 4.27 0.73
C ARG A 239 15.84 5.59 1.49
N GLY A 240 14.81 5.63 2.35
CA GLY A 240 14.46 6.77 3.20
C GLY A 240 13.80 7.94 2.46
N SER A 241 13.54 7.81 1.16
CA SER A 241 12.81 8.81 0.38
C SER A 241 11.35 8.39 0.21
N LEU A 242 10.42 9.34 0.34
CA LEU A 242 9.00 9.12 0.06
C LEU A 242 8.73 9.36 -1.43
N TYR A 243 8.13 8.38 -2.08
CA TYR A 243 7.68 8.43 -3.46
C TYR A 243 6.16 8.38 -3.51
N CYS A 244 5.57 9.18 -4.38
CA CYS A 244 4.14 9.27 -4.53
C CYS A 244 3.77 9.23 -6.01
N LEU A 245 2.73 8.45 -6.34
CA LEU A 245 2.15 8.43 -7.67
C LEU A 245 1.04 9.49 -7.76
N ALA A 246 1.31 10.51 -8.54
CA ALA A 246 0.36 11.59 -8.83
C ALA A 246 -0.23 11.41 -10.22
N VAL A 247 -1.54 11.60 -10.32
CA VAL A 247 -2.33 11.33 -11.51
C VAL A 247 -3.25 12.52 -11.80
N THR A 248 -3.33 12.93 -13.05
CA THR A 248 -4.37 13.82 -13.59
C THR A 248 -5.28 13.04 -14.55
N SER A 249 -6.26 13.69 -15.20
CA SER A 249 -7.04 13.01 -16.24
C SER A 249 -6.25 12.69 -17.50
N ARG A 250 -5.05 13.26 -17.66
CA ARG A 250 -4.23 13.18 -18.88
C ARG A 250 -2.83 12.62 -18.65
N THR A 251 -2.31 12.74 -17.43
CA THR A 251 -0.92 12.41 -17.13
C THR A 251 -0.81 11.65 -15.83
N ALA A 252 0.28 10.91 -15.69
CA ALA A 252 0.70 10.36 -14.43
C ALA A 252 2.20 10.61 -14.28
N GLN A 253 2.63 10.77 -13.03
CA GLN A 253 4.04 10.98 -12.71
C GLN A 253 4.34 10.43 -11.33
N VAL A 254 5.56 9.92 -11.16
CA VAL A 254 6.08 9.58 -9.84
C VAL A 254 6.89 10.75 -9.32
N LEU A 255 6.57 11.18 -8.12
CA LEU A 255 7.18 12.30 -7.43
C LEU A 255 7.93 11.80 -6.21
N ARG A 256 9.16 12.27 -6.03
CA ARG A 256 9.98 12.03 -4.85
C ARG A 256 9.95 13.25 -3.94
N PHE A 257 9.64 13.06 -2.66
CA PHE A 257 9.72 14.09 -1.64
C PHE A 257 11.14 14.12 -1.04
N ASP A 258 11.71 15.31 -0.92
CA ASP A 258 13.07 15.51 -0.39
C ASP A 258 13.15 15.58 1.15
N GLY A 259 12.00 15.64 1.82
CA GLY A 259 11.91 15.78 3.28
C GLY A 259 11.96 17.21 3.81
N ALA A 260 12.25 18.19 2.94
CA ALA A 260 12.46 19.59 3.30
C ALA A 260 11.36 20.53 2.79
N ASP A 261 10.67 20.18 1.70
CA ASP A 261 9.38 20.72 1.19
C ASP A 261 9.25 20.58 -0.33
N LEU A 262 10.26 20.03 -1.02
CA LEU A 262 10.26 19.96 -2.47
C LEU A 262 9.91 18.55 -2.95
N TRP A 263 9.26 18.55 -4.11
CA TRP A 263 8.93 17.35 -4.85
C TRP A 263 9.68 17.36 -6.17
N HIS A 264 10.31 16.24 -6.48
CA HIS A 264 11.06 16.03 -7.71
C HIS A 264 10.37 14.97 -8.56
N ALA A 265 10.03 15.31 -9.80
CA ALA A 265 9.54 14.31 -10.75
C ALA A 265 10.67 13.36 -11.14
N ILE A 266 10.41 12.06 -11.06
CA ILE A 266 11.31 11.05 -11.62
C ILE A 266 11.27 11.18 -13.15
N GLN A 267 12.44 11.28 -13.77
CA GLN A 267 12.62 11.33 -15.22
C GLN A 267 12.57 9.92 -15.80
N ALA A 268 11.44 9.22 -15.60
CA ALA A 268 11.19 7.90 -16.17
C ALA A 268 9.82 7.92 -16.81
N GLU A 269 9.75 7.59 -18.10
CA GLU A 269 8.47 7.50 -18.81
C GLU A 269 7.66 6.35 -18.21
N LEU A 270 6.45 6.66 -17.72
CA LEU A 270 5.60 5.62 -17.16
C LEU A 270 5.17 4.62 -18.25
N PRO A 271 5.03 3.33 -17.91
CA PRO A 271 4.49 2.35 -18.82
C PRO A 271 3.19 2.86 -19.42
N TRP A 272 3.04 2.70 -20.72
CA TRP A 272 1.98 3.30 -21.50
C TRP A 272 0.55 2.88 -21.06
N CYS A 273 0.39 1.67 -20.53
CA CYS A 273 -0.82 1.15 -19.88
C CYS A 273 -1.17 1.83 -18.53
N ILE A 274 -0.28 2.68 -18.05
CA ILE A 274 -0.38 3.52 -16.86
C ILE A 274 -0.48 5.01 -17.28
N ALA A 275 -0.43 5.37 -18.56
CA ALA A 275 -0.78 6.74 -18.93
C ALA A 275 -2.29 6.85 -19.13
N PRO A 276 -2.99 7.83 -18.53
CA PRO A 276 -4.33 8.19 -18.97
C PRO A 276 -4.23 8.51 -20.47
N GLN A 277 -4.85 7.69 -21.32
CA GLN A 277 -4.82 7.99 -22.74
C GLN A 277 -5.69 9.22 -22.97
N ALA A 278 -5.08 10.30 -23.45
CA ALA A 278 -5.80 11.42 -24.02
C ALA A 278 -6.53 10.92 -25.29
N MET A 279 -7.66 10.25 -25.10
CA MET A 279 -8.56 9.96 -26.21
C MET A 279 -8.99 11.32 -26.74
N GLY A 280 -8.80 11.58 -28.04
CA GLY A 280 -9.29 12.79 -28.72
C GLY A 280 -10.83 12.92 -28.74
N SER A 281 -11.53 12.18 -27.88
CA SER A 281 -12.94 12.29 -27.61
C SER A 281 -13.14 13.35 -26.52
N THR A 282 -14.03 14.31 -26.79
CA THR A 282 -14.45 15.35 -25.85
C THR A 282 -15.14 14.85 -24.59
N ALA A 283 -15.37 13.53 -24.46
CA ALA A 283 -15.89 12.94 -23.23
C ALA A 283 -14.72 12.67 -22.27
N PRO A 284 -14.65 13.36 -21.11
CA PRO A 284 -13.62 13.10 -20.11
C PRO A 284 -13.73 11.64 -19.68
N MET A 285 -12.63 10.90 -19.86
CA MET A 285 -12.54 9.55 -19.32
C MET A 285 -12.68 9.67 -17.80
N ASN A 286 -13.58 8.89 -17.22
CA ASN A 286 -13.83 8.95 -15.79
C ASN A 286 -12.55 8.46 -15.08
N ALA A 287 -11.72 9.39 -14.58
CA ALA A 287 -10.45 9.11 -13.90
C ALA A 287 -10.62 8.15 -12.70
N ALA A 288 -11.85 7.87 -12.29
CA ALA A 288 -12.24 6.83 -11.36
C ALA A 288 -11.94 5.39 -11.85
N MET A 289 -11.83 5.13 -13.16
CA MET A 289 -11.60 3.77 -13.69
C MET A 289 -10.12 3.35 -13.72
N TRP A 290 -9.22 4.28 -13.42
CA TRP A 290 -7.79 4.04 -13.54
C TRP A 290 -7.11 4.23 -12.17
N THR A 291 -6.58 3.14 -11.63
CA THR A 291 -6.10 3.05 -10.25
C THR A 291 -4.75 2.35 -10.19
N PRO A 292 -3.70 2.91 -10.81
CA PRO A 292 -2.35 2.36 -10.66
C PRO A 292 -1.93 2.41 -9.19
N HIS A 293 -1.01 1.53 -8.81
CA HIS A 293 -0.50 1.47 -7.45
C HIS A 293 1.02 1.38 -7.43
N LEU A 294 1.63 2.32 -6.73
CA LEU A 294 3.06 2.43 -6.49
C LEU A 294 3.37 1.79 -5.14
N PHE A 295 4.42 0.97 -5.10
CA PHE A 295 4.85 0.30 -3.90
C PHE A 295 6.35 0.03 -3.96
N ALA A 296 6.96 -0.30 -2.82
CA ALA A 296 8.34 -0.75 -2.78
C ALA A 296 8.38 -2.25 -2.51
N ASN A 297 9.26 -2.95 -3.21
CA ASN A 297 9.51 -4.37 -2.99
C ASN A 297 10.97 -4.67 -3.29
N ARG A 298 11.62 -5.41 -2.39
CA ARG A 298 13.01 -5.90 -2.56
C ARG A 298 14.01 -4.80 -2.98
N GLY A 299 13.89 -3.62 -2.39
CA GLY A 299 14.78 -2.50 -2.65
C GLY A 299 14.61 -1.85 -4.02
N ARG A 300 13.46 -2.08 -4.68
CA ARG A 300 13.08 -1.45 -5.94
C ARG A 300 11.73 -0.77 -5.81
N LEU A 301 11.55 0.31 -6.57
CA LEU A 301 10.27 0.94 -6.75
C LEU A 301 9.48 0.14 -7.78
N MET A 302 8.28 -0.27 -7.43
CA MET A 302 7.40 -1.07 -8.26
C MET A 302 6.09 -0.35 -8.54
N LEU A 303 5.49 -0.71 -9.64
CA LEU A 303 4.27 -0.11 -10.14
C LEU A 303 3.38 -1.21 -10.72
N VAL A 304 2.09 -1.18 -10.40
CA VAL A 304 1.10 -2.12 -10.94
C VAL A 304 -0.06 -1.34 -11.56
N GLY A 305 -0.58 -1.88 -12.67
CA GLY A 305 -1.70 -1.31 -13.41
C GLY A 305 -2.43 -2.36 -14.25
N ALA A 306 -3.65 -2.04 -14.66
CA ALA A 306 -4.46 -2.87 -15.54
C ALA A 306 -4.59 -2.27 -16.94
N GLN A 307 -4.59 -3.13 -17.94
CA GLN A 307 -4.60 -2.84 -19.36
C GLN A 307 -5.85 -3.45 -20.02
N PHE A 308 -6.62 -2.65 -20.76
CA PHE A 308 -7.86 -3.07 -21.43
C PHE A 308 -7.84 -2.73 -22.94
N ARG A 309 -8.25 -3.67 -23.80
CA ARG A 309 -8.24 -3.60 -25.28
C ARG A 309 -9.31 -2.70 -25.85
N LYS A 310 -10.45 -2.55 -25.16
CA LYS A 310 -11.60 -1.75 -25.62
C LYS A 310 -11.26 -0.27 -25.90
N TYR A 311 -10.13 0.23 -25.42
CA TYR A 311 -9.67 1.59 -25.68
C TYR A 311 -8.79 1.74 -26.94
N HIS A 312 -8.35 0.64 -27.55
CA HIS A 312 -7.49 0.69 -28.74
C HIS A 312 -8.27 0.81 -30.06
N THR A 313 -9.47 0.23 -30.15
CA THR A 313 -10.19 0.10 -31.42
C THR A 313 -10.98 1.35 -31.85
N GLN A 314 -11.01 2.42 -31.04
CA GLN A 314 -11.67 3.69 -31.39
C GLN A 314 -10.72 4.79 -31.91
N ARG A 315 -9.56 4.41 -32.48
CA ARG A 315 -8.82 5.32 -33.36
C ARG A 315 -9.49 5.37 -34.75
N ARG A 316 -10.53 6.19 -34.91
CA ARG A 316 -10.78 6.81 -36.23
C ARG A 316 -10.03 8.13 -36.24
N PRO A 317 -9.16 8.40 -37.24
CA PRO A 317 -8.52 9.71 -37.36
C PRO A 317 -9.61 10.73 -37.68
N LEU A 318 -10.04 11.49 -36.68
CA LEU A 318 -10.78 12.72 -36.89
C LEU A 318 -9.74 13.83 -36.98
N TYR A 319 -9.52 14.27 -38.23
CA TYR A 319 -8.67 15.38 -38.67
C TYR A 319 -7.15 15.13 -38.66
N GLY A 320 -6.54 15.47 -39.80
CA GLY A 320 -5.17 15.15 -40.17
C GLY A 320 -4.14 15.89 -39.34
N VAL A 321 -3.60 15.20 -38.34
CA VAL A 321 -2.35 15.55 -37.68
C VAL A 321 -1.48 14.29 -37.66
N ASP A 322 -0.89 13.97 -38.80
CA ASP A 322 0.07 12.86 -38.98
C ASP A 322 1.42 13.10 -38.25
N GLU A 323 1.59 14.24 -37.58
CA GLU A 323 2.86 14.63 -36.94
C GLU A 323 3.03 14.19 -35.47
N LEU A 324 1.95 13.85 -34.75
CA LEU A 324 2.06 13.54 -33.30
C LEU A 324 2.32 12.06 -32.97
N VAL A 325 2.11 11.14 -33.93
CA VAL A 325 2.44 9.72 -33.75
C VAL A 325 3.93 9.44 -33.99
N ASN A 326 4.66 10.38 -34.60
CA ASN A 326 6.09 10.24 -34.89
C ASN A 326 7.02 10.81 -33.80
N LEU A 327 6.51 11.39 -32.71
CA LEU A 327 7.35 12.05 -31.69
C LEU A 327 7.87 11.13 -30.56
N TRP A 328 7.46 9.86 -30.53
CA TRP A 328 7.87 8.88 -29.51
C TRP A 328 8.65 7.74 -30.17
N ARG A 329 9.80 8.08 -30.75
CA ARG A 329 10.73 7.12 -31.35
C ARG A 329 12.13 7.53 -30.93
N HIS A 330 12.57 7.05 -29.77
CA HIS A 330 13.98 7.12 -29.41
C HIS A 330 14.69 5.94 -30.09
N ASP A 331 15.29 6.21 -31.25
CA ASP A 331 16.22 5.26 -31.87
C ASP A 331 17.48 5.16 -30.99
N SER A 332 17.71 3.98 -30.43
CA SER A 332 19.00 3.57 -29.90
C SER A 332 19.59 2.50 -30.82
N SER A 333 20.22 2.95 -31.91
CA SER A 333 21.18 2.11 -32.64
C SER A 333 22.48 2.84 -32.99
N SER A 334 23.52 2.42 -32.26
CA SER A 334 24.94 2.26 -32.59
C SER A 334 25.67 3.25 -33.50
N SER A 335 26.80 3.73 -32.99
CA SER A 335 27.92 4.31 -33.72
C SER A 335 28.84 3.24 -34.37
N SER A 336 29.15 3.49 -35.66
CA SER A 336 30.29 2.99 -36.48
C SER A 336 30.30 1.50 -36.90
N THR A 337 30.70 1.07 -38.11
CA THR A 337 30.94 1.64 -39.46
C THR A 337 31.14 0.43 -40.38
N THR A 338 30.53 0.40 -41.57
CA THR A 338 31.20 0.13 -42.87
C THR A 338 30.19 0.28 -44.00
N ALA A 339 30.58 1.01 -45.04
CA ALA A 339 29.80 1.21 -46.23
C ALA A 339 29.77 -0.04 -47.13
N SER A 340 28.58 -0.40 -47.63
CA SER A 340 28.40 -0.90 -48.99
C SER A 340 26.96 -0.65 -49.40
N ALA A 341 26.78 0.10 -50.49
CA ALA A 341 25.49 0.44 -51.06
C ALA A 341 24.80 -0.79 -51.67
N SER A 342 23.53 -1.00 -51.33
CA SER A 342 22.55 -1.54 -52.27
C SER A 342 21.14 -1.15 -51.82
N SER A 343 20.49 -0.37 -52.68
CA SER A 343 19.10 0.04 -52.61
C SER A 343 18.15 -1.15 -52.67
N ALA A 344 17.31 -1.31 -51.65
CA ALA A 344 16.03 -2.00 -51.77
C ALA A 344 15.05 -1.40 -50.77
N ALA A 345 14.01 -0.75 -51.29
CA ALA A 345 12.87 -0.26 -50.53
C ALA A 345 12.12 -1.47 -49.94
N GLY A 346 12.34 -1.73 -48.66
CA GLY A 346 11.54 -2.65 -47.86
C GLY A 346 10.60 -1.84 -47.00
N ALA A 347 9.29 -1.93 -47.26
CA ALA A 347 8.27 -1.48 -46.34
C ALA A 347 8.43 -2.30 -45.04
N ALA A 348 9.09 -1.71 -44.05
CA ALA A 348 9.14 -2.23 -42.69
C ALA A 348 7.72 -2.16 -42.14
N GLY A 349 7.04 -3.30 -42.14
CA GLY A 349 5.73 -3.45 -41.54
C GLY A 349 5.79 -2.96 -40.09
N ALA A 350 4.85 -2.08 -39.74
CA ALA A 350 4.52 -1.86 -38.35
C ALA A 350 4.13 -3.22 -37.76
N SER A 351 5.03 -3.84 -37.00
CA SER A 351 4.61 -4.91 -36.11
C SER A 351 3.70 -4.23 -35.09
N ASP A 352 2.38 -4.37 -35.29
CA ASP A 352 1.41 -4.12 -34.25
C ASP A 352 1.95 -4.81 -33.01
N CYS A 353 2.47 -4.03 -32.06
CA CYS A 353 2.82 -4.54 -30.76
C CYS A 353 1.47 -4.92 -30.17
N GLU A 354 1.06 -6.18 -30.35
CA GLU A 354 -0.21 -6.65 -29.86
C GLU A 354 -0.16 -6.51 -28.35
N VAL A 355 -0.85 -5.47 -27.90
CA VAL A 355 -0.95 -5.16 -26.50
C VAL A 355 -1.81 -6.25 -25.93
N ASP A 356 -1.19 -7.06 -25.11
CA ASP A 356 -1.89 -8.11 -24.42
C ASP A 356 -2.63 -7.53 -23.21
N GLU A 357 -3.92 -7.82 -23.07
CA GLU A 357 -4.73 -7.36 -21.94
C GLU A 357 -4.26 -8.03 -20.65
N GLY A 358 -4.37 -7.32 -19.52
CA GLY A 358 -3.95 -7.92 -18.26
C GLY A 358 -3.70 -6.94 -17.13
N VAL A 359 -3.36 -7.50 -15.98
CA VAL A 359 -2.70 -6.79 -14.89
C VAL A 359 -1.20 -7.05 -15.01
N HIS A 360 -0.43 -5.99 -14.93
CA HIS A 360 1.00 -6.01 -15.18
C HIS A 360 1.73 -5.27 -14.05
N VAL A 361 2.95 -5.70 -13.77
CA VAL A 361 3.81 -5.13 -12.75
C VAL A 361 5.15 -4.76 -13.38
N TRP A 362 5.60 -3.55 -13.10
CA TRP A 362 6.89 -3.02 -13.52
C TRP A 362 7.75 -2.69 -12.31
N ALA A 363 9.06 -2.79 -12.50
CA ALA A 363 10.06 -2.31 -11.55
C ALA A 363 10.87 -1.18 -12.23
N LEU A 364 11.14 -0.11 -11.49
CA LEU A 364 12.04 0.93 -11.95
C LEU A 364 13.48 0.40 -11.92
N ASP A 365 14.16 0.47 -13.06
CA ASP A 365 15.60 0.28 -13.16
C ASP A 365 16.27 1.61 -12.81
N ASP A 366 16.93 1.66 -11.66
CA ASP A 366 17.63 2.85 -11.17
C ASP A 366 18.77 3.27 -12.12
N GLU A 367 19.40 2.34 -12.84
CA GLU A 367 20.56 2.61 -13.71
C GLU A 367 20.13 3.20 -15.05
N GLN A 368 19.05 2.65 -15.63
CA GLN A 368 18.54 3.06 -16.94
C GLN A 368 17.47 4.14 -16.84
N THR A 369 16.93 4.38 -15.65
CA THR A 369 15.77 5.26 -15.42
C THR A 369 14.53 4.85 -16.23
N GLU A 370 14.36 3.53 -16.42
CA GLU A 370 13.29 2.94 -17.22
C GLU A 370 12.46 1.95 -16.40
N TRP A 371 11.18 1.79 -16.78
CA TRP A 371 10.29 0.81 -16.15
C TRP A 371 10.36 -0.53 -16.87
N VAL A 372 10.89 -1.54 -16.19
CA VAL A 372 11.03 -2.90 -16.72
C VAL A 372 9.84 -3.75 -16.29
N HIS A 373 9.18 -4.39 -17.24
CA HIS A 373 8.07 -5.31 -16.95
C HIS A 373 8.60 -6.59 -16.27
N VAL A 374 8.06 -6.94 -15.11
CA VAL A 374 8.57 -8.04 -14.27
C VAL A 374 7.55 -9.12 -13.95
N HIS A 375 6.26 -8.78 -13.86
CA HIS A 375 5.20 -9.77 -13.64
C HIS A 375 3.96 -9.44 -14.43
N ARG A 376 3.22 -10.51 -14.77
CA ARG A 376 1.93 -10.42 -15.42
C ARG A 376 0.95 -11.42 -14.82
N MET A 377 -0.31 -11.00 -14.73
CA MET A 377 -1.42 -11.87 -14.37
C MET A 377 -1.72 -12.86 -15.51
N PRO A 378 -1.91 -14.15 -15.22
CA PRO A 378 -2.38 -15.13 -16.19
C PRO A 378 -3.65 -14.66 -16.90
N ALA A 379 -3.73 -14.91 -18.21
CA ALA A 379 -4.82 -14.42 -19.05
C ALA A 379 -6.19 -15.00 -18.66
N ASP A 380 -6.22 -16.21 -18.12
CA ASP A 380 -7.41 -16.90 -17.60
C ASP A 380 -7.96 -16.29 -16.30
N LEU A 381 -7.15 -15.51 -15.57
CA LEU A 381 -7.57 -14.77 -14.39
C LEU A 381 -7.98 -13.32 -14.70
N PHE A 382 -7.70 -12.84 -15.91
CA PHE A 382 -8.11 -11.50 -16.34
C PHE A 382 -9.56 -11.50 -16.79
N ASP A 383 -10.32 -10.56 -16.25
CA ASP A 383 -11.72 -10.37 -16.62
C ASP A 383 -11.86 -9.02 -17.34
N GLY A 384 -11.84 -9.07 -18.67
CA GLY A 384 -12.02 -7.89 -19.52
C GLY A 384 -13.41 -7.23 -19.44
N SER A 385 -14.35 -7.82 -18.67
CA SER A 385 -15.63 -7.19 -18.35
C SER A 385 -15.53 -6.21 -17.17
N VAL A 386 -14.50 -6.35 -16.34
CA VAL A 386 -14.23 -5.46 -15.21
C VAL A 386 -13.82 -4.08 -15.72
N LYS A 387 -14.33 -3.01 -15.10
CA LYS A 387 -14.01 -1.64 -15.53
C LYS A 387 -12.65 -1.16 -15.03
N SER A 388 -12.22 -1.65 -13.87
CA SER A 388 -11.04 -1.19 -13.14
C SER A 388 -10.61 -2.21 -12.09
N TYR A 389 -9.35 -2.16 -11.66
CA TYR A 389 -8.85 -3.01 -10.58
C TYR A 389 -8.25 -2.14 -9.48
N GLU A 390 -8.62 -2.41 -8.24
CA GLU A 390 -7.96 -1.85 -7.07
C GLU A 390 -6.81 -2.75 -6.64
N PHE A 391 -5.69 -2.14 -6.27
CA PHE A 391 -4.50 -2.85 -5.83
C PHE A 391 -4.16 -2.51 -4.38
N ARG A 392 -3.64 -3.52 -3.67
CA ARG A 392 -3.02 -3.39 -2.35
C ARG A 392 -1.77 -4.23 -2.31
N THR A 393 -0.77 -3.80 -1.56
CA THR A 393 0.52 -4.48 -1.50
C THR A 393 1.03 -4.59 -0.07
N ALA A 394 1.59 -5.74 0.29
CA ALA A 394 2.34 -5.93 1.53
C ALA A 394 3.47 -6.93 1.31
N GLY A 395 4.71 -6.47 1.42
CA GLY A 395 5.88 -7.30 1.15
C GLY A 395 5.86 -7.85 -0.29
N ASP A 396 5.93 -9.17 -0.43
CA ASP A 396 5.91 -9.86 -1.73
C ASP A 396 4.49 -10.16 -2.25
N PHE A 397 3.44 -9.68 -1.58
CA PHE A 397 2.07 -9.98 -1.94
C PHE A 397 1.36 -8.77 -2.54
N LEU A 398 0.67 -9.01 -3.65
CA LEU A 398 -0.18 -8.06 -4.35
C LEU A 398 -1.61 -8.59 -4.37
N HIS A 399 -2.52 -7.88 -3.73
CA HIS A 399 -3.94 -8.13 -3.82
C HIS A 399 -4.54 -7.30 -4.96
N VAL A 400 -5.40 -7.94 -5.75
CA VAL A 400 -6.10 -7.33 -6.88
C VAL A 400 -7.60 -7.59 -6.71
N SER A 401 -8.38 -6.51 -6.63
CA SER A 401 -9.83 -6.58 -6.52
C SER A 401 -10.52 -5.87 -7.68
N PRO A 402 -11.43 -6.52 -8.41
CA PRO A 402 -12.17 -5.91 -9.50
C PRO A 402 -13.15 -4.83 -9.01
N TRP A 403 -13.31 -3.77 -9.79
CA TRP A 403 -14.20 -2.65 -9.53
C TRP A 403 -14.87 -2.10 -10.82
N PRO A 404 -16.15 -1.67 -10.79
CA PRO A 404 -17.11 -1.94 -9.73
C PRO A 404 -17.41 -3.43 -9.69
N ARG A 405 -17.76 -3.93 -8.51
CA ARG A 405 -18.12 -5.34 -8.34
C ARG A 405 -19.41 -5.63 -9.10
N SER A 406 -19.32 -6.39 -10.19
CA SER A 406 -20.49 -7.00 -10.80
C SER A 406 -20.95 -8.17 -9.92
N SER A 407 -22.21 -8.58 -10.06
CA SER A 407 -22.72 -9.81 -9.42
C SER A 407 -21.93 -11.05 -9.80
N ASP A 408 -21.25 -11.00 -10.95
CA ASP A 408 -20.67 -12.16 -11.63
C ASP A 408 -19.16 -12.29 -11.32
N CYS A 409 -18.48 -11.19 -11.01
CA CYS A 409 -17.07 -11.19 -10.66
C CYS A 409 -16.91 -11.28 -9.13
N THR A 410 -16.84 -12.52 -8.63
CA THR A 410 -16.75 -12.81 -7.18
C THR A 410 -15.35 -13.20 -6.71
N ALA A 411 -14.42 -13.44 -7.62
CA ALA A 411 -13.07 -13.83 -7.26
C ALA A 411 -12.22 -12.60 -6.92
N MET A 412 -11.62 -12.62 -5.74
CA MET A 412 -10.47 -11.76 -5.44
C MET A 412 -9.21 -12.49 -5.84
N LEU A 413 -8.18 -11.74 -6.23
CA LEU A 413 -6.92 -12.30 -6.70
C LEU A 413 -5.77 -11.88 -5.79
N MET A 414 -4.85 -12.80 -5.56
CA MET A 414 -3.59 -12.58 -4.85
C MET A 414 -2.44 -13.04 -5.73
N ALA A 415 -1.41 -12.20 -5.87
CA ALA A 415 -0.16 -12.57 -6.48
C ALA A 415 0.94 -12.63 -5.42
N ASN A 416 1.74 -13.69 -5.45
CA ASN A 416 3.01 -13.75 -4.76
C ASN A 416 4.13 -13.39 -5.75
N LEU A 417 4.60 -12.15 -5.68
CA LEU A 417 5.65 -11.60 -6.55
C LEU A 417 6.99 -12.33 -6.36
N ALA A 418 7.21 -13.01 -5.23
CA ALA A 418 8.40 -13.81 -5.03
C ALA A 418 8.47 -15.03 -5.97
N THR A 419 7.31 -15.66 -6.20
CA THR A 419 7.19 -16.92 -6.94
C THR A 419 6.53 -16.74 -8.30
N GLY A 420 5.93 -15.57 -8.56
CA GLY A 420 5.11 -15.33 -9.74
C GLY A 420 3.76 -16.06 -9.71
N CYS A 421 3.38 -16.66 -8.58
CA CYS A 421 2.13 -17.41 -8.47
C CYS A 421 0.94 -16.46 -8.29
N TRP A 422 -0.17 -16.78 -8.95
CA TRP A 422 -1.45 -16.09 -8.80
C TRP A 422 -2.50 -17.07 -8.29
N GLU A 423 -3.31 -16.61 -7.34
CA GLU A 423 -4.37 -17.42 -6.74
C GLU A 423 -5.65 -16.59 -6.68
N ALA A 424 -6.74 -17.20 -7.15
CA ALA A 424 -8.09 -16.69 -6.96
C ALA A 424 -8.69 -17.26 -5.68
N PHE A 425 -9.46 -16.45 -4.95
CA PHE A 425 -10.15 -16.89 -3.75
C PHE A 425 -11.52 -16.22 -3.62
N SER A 426 -12.40 -16.88 -2.86
CA SER A 426 -13.78 -16.45 -2.68
C SER A 426 -13.90 -15.24 -1.76
N GLU A 427 -15.02 -14.54 -1.87
CA GLU A 427 -15.41 -13.49 -0.93
C GLU A 427 -15.53 -13.98 0.52
N PRO A 428 -15.37 -13.07 1.50
CA PRO A 428 -15.68 -13.40 2.88
C PRO A 428 -17.14 -13.83 3.02
N PRO A 429 -17.45 -14.73 3.96
CA PRO A 429 -18.82 -15.14 4.27
C PRO A 429 -19.56 -13.96 4.91
N CYS A 430 -20.03 -13.02 4.08
CA CYS A 430 -20.83 -11.90 4.52
C CYS A 430 -22.28 -12.12 4.06
N ASN A 431 -23.23 -11.78 4.94
CA ASN A 431 -24.65 -11.91 4.65
C ASN A 431 -25.04 -10.84 3.61
N ARG A 432 -25.00 -11.22 2.32
CA ARG A 432 -25.33 -10.36 1.18
C ARG A 432 -26.72 -9.71 1.30
N ALA A 433 -27.65 -10.31 2.04
CA ALA A 433 -28.99 -9.75 2.24
C ALA A 433 -29.00 -8.35 2.88
N ASN A 434 -27.98 -8.01 3.68
CA ASN A 434 -27.86 -6.69 4.31
C ASN A 434 -27.06 -5.68 3.48
N VAL A 435 -26.39 -6.14 2.41
CA VAL A 435 -25.43 -5.38 1.61
C VAL A 435 -26.11 -4.69 0.41
N VAL A 436 -27.21 -5.26 -0.10
CA VAL A 436 -27.84 -4.90 -1.39
C VAL A 436 -28.50 -3.51 -1.42
N LYS A 437 -28.65 -2.79 -0.28
CA LYS A 437 -29.41 -1.53 -0.24
C LYS A 437 -28.61 -0.23 -0.34
N LYS A 438 -27.29 -0.24 -0.53
CA LYS A 438 -26.50 1.00 -0.62
C LYS A 438 -25.44 0.96 -1.72
N ASP A 439 -25.64 1.81 -2.74
CA ASP A 439 -24.70 2.11 -3.84
C ASP A 439 -23.36 2.76 -3.41
N SER A 440 -23.01 2.70 -2.13
CA SER A 440 -21.88 3.40 -1.52
C SER A 440 -21.00 2.51 -0.63
N LEU A 441 -21.13 1.19 -0.75
CA LEU A 441 -20.26 0.25 -0.04
C LEU A 441 -18.85 0.29 -0.63
N LEU A 442 -18.02 1.20 -0.10
CA LEU A 442 -16.58 1.15 -0.22
C LEU A 442 -16.10 -0.06 0.58
N PHE A 443 -15.93 -1.19 -0.09
CA PHE A 443 -15.27 -2.35 0.51
C PHE A 443 -13.80 -2.01 0.71
N GLN A 444 -13.35 -1.95 1.96
CA GLN A 444 -11.96 -1.67 2.27
C GLN A 444 -11.21 -2.97 2.53
N HIS A 445 -10.41 -3.35 1.54
CA HIS A 445 -9.42 -4.40 1.68
C HIS A 445 -8.09 -3.78 2.06
N THR A 446 -7.46 -4.37 3.06
CA THR A 446 -6.16 -3.94 3.56
C THR A 446 -5.28 -5.16 3.78
N LEU A 447 -4.12 -5.22 3.13
CA LEU A 447 -3.15 -6.29 3.31
C LEU A 447 -2.29 -6.02 4.54
N TYR A 448 -2.51 -6.79 5.60
CA TYR A 448 -1.78 -6.64 6.85
C TYR A 448 -0.66 -7.67 6.96
N GLU A 449 0.57 -7.19 7.08
CA GLU A 449 1.74 -8.00 7.42
C GLU A 449 1.93 -7.99 8.95
N PRO A 450 1.73 -9.13 9.64
CA PRO A 450 1.86 -9.19 11.10
C PRO A 450 3.29 -8.89 11.56
N ARG A 451 3.47 -7.90 12.45
CA ARG A 451 4.76 -7.65 13.11
C ARG A 451 4.54 -7.39 14.59
N LEU A 452 5.08 -8.28 15.42
CA LEU A 452 4.94 -8.17 16.87
C LEU A 452 5.67 -6.97 17.45
N THR A 453 6.85 -6.66 16.90
CA THR A 453 7.74 -5.59 17.38
C THR A 453 7.32 -4.20 16.91
N ALA A 454 6.28 -4.09 16.09
CA ALA A 454 5.80 -2.79 15.64
C ALA A 454 5.14 -2.04 16.81
N VAL A 455 5.61 -0.84 17.09
CA VAL A 455 5.07 0.02 18.14
C VAL A 455 4.37 1.20 17.48
N ALA A 456 3.13 1.43 17.90
CA ALA A 456 2.24 2.44 17.33
C ALA A 456 2.69 3.88 17.59
#